data_AF-W7C982-F1
#
_entry.id   AF-W7C982-F1
#
_cell.length_a   1.000
_cell.length_b   1.000
_cell.length_c   1.000
_cell.angle_alpha   90.00
_cell.angle_beta   90.00
_cell.angle_gamma   90.00
#
_symmetry.space_group_name_H-M   'P 1'
#
loop_
_entity.id
_entity.type
_entity.pdbx_description
1 polymer ?
#
loop_
_entity_poly.entity_id
_entity_poly.type
_entity_poly.pdbx_seq_one_letter_code
_entity_poly.pdbx_strand_id
1 'polypeptide(L)' 'PKKIIFGGGVMKQSQLYPKMRHYFNELMNGYVNTPPLDQYLVYCELGDDAGITGALLLAKETLV' A
#
# COMPACT_ATOMS: atom_id res chain seq x y z
N PRO A 1 2.08 11.36 2.00
CA PRO A 1 2.66 10.32 1.12
C PRO A 1 1.93 10.34 -0.23
N LYS A 2 2.51 9.78 -1.30
CA LYS A 2 1.85 9.72 -2.62
C LYS A 2 1.11 8.40 -2.88
N LYS A 3 1.50 7.32 -2.19
CA LYS A 3 0.90 5.97 -2.26
C LYS A 3 1.07 5.29 -0.90
N ILE A 4 0.08 4.52 -0.46
CA ILE A 4 0.12 3.68 0.74
C ILE A 4 -0.13 2.24 0.27
N ILE A 5 0.83 1.37 0.57
CA ILE A 5 0.84 -0.02 0.13
C ILE A 5 0.59 -0.91 1.34
N PHE A 6 -0.41 -1.78 1.24
CA PHE A 6 -0.76 -2.74 2.28
C PHE A 6 -0.26 -4.14 1.90
N GLY A 7 0.59 -4.71 2.76
CA GLY A 7 1.12 -6.06 2.62
C GLY A 7 0.78 -6.95 3.82
N GLY A 8 1.37 -8.14 3.88
CA GLY A 8 1.18 -9.11 4.96
C GLY A 8 -0.05 -10.00 4.79
N GLY A 9 -0.12 -11.08 5.59
CA GLY A 9 -1.10 -12.16 5.41
C GLY A 9 -2.56 -11.73 5.56
N VAL A 10 -2.86 -10.75 6.43
CA VAL A 10 -4.23 -10.24 6.63
C VAL A 10 -4.74 -9.54 5.37
N MET A 11 -3.86 -8.79 4.70
CA MET A 11 -4.19 -8.00 3.52
C MET A 11 -4.32 -8.83 2.24
N LYS A 12 -4.15 -10.16 2.33
CA LYS A 12 -4.47 -11.11 1.24
C LYS A 12 -5.99 -11.22 1.00
N GLN A 13 -6.80 -10.81 1.97
CA GLN A 13 -8.26 -10.81 1.85
C GLN A 13 -8.73 -9.61 1.01
N SER A 14 -9.03 -9.83 -0.27
CA SER A 14 -9.36 -8.78 -1.25
C SER A 14 -10.61 -7.96 -0.87
N GLN A 15 -11.52 -8.53 -0.08
CA GLN A 15 -12.70 -7.85 0.44
C GLN A 15 -12.40 -6.71 1.43
N LEU A 16 -11.19 -6.65 1.99
CA LEU A 16 -10.80 -5.58 2.93
C LEU A 16 -10.54 -4.26 2.24
N TYR A 17 -10.05 -4.25 0.99
CA TYR A 17 -9.73 -3.02 0.26
C TYR A 17 -10.92 -2.08 0.07
N PRO A 18 -12.09 -2.53 -0.43
CA PRO A 18 -13.24 -1.63 -0.57
C PRO A 18 -13.73 -1.11 0.80
N LYS A 19 -13.73 -1.95 1.85
CA LYS A 19 -14.13 -1.53 3.21
C LYS A 19 -13.18 -0.48 3.78
N MET A 20 -11.89 -0.70 3.66
CA MET A 20 -10.87 0.24 4.13
C MET A 20 -10.96 1.58 3.41
N ARG A 21 -11.15 1.57 2.08
CA ARG A 21 -11.32 2.81 1.29
C ARG A 21 -12.57 3.57 1.72
N HIS A 22 -13.67 2.87 2.00
CA HIS A 22 -14.89 3.47 2.52
C HIS A 22 -14.65 4.16 3.86
N TYR A 23 -14.15 3.44 4.87
CA TYR A 23 -13.89 4.02 6.20
C TYR A 23 -12.83 5.11 6.16
N PHE A 24 -11.80 4.99 5.33
CA PHE A 24 -10.80 6.05 5.16
C PHE A 24 -11.44 7.34 4.66
N ASN A 25 -12.33 7.27 3.67
CA ASN A 25 -13.04 8.43 3.16
C ASN A 25 -13.96 9.06 4.21
N GLU A 26 -14.71 8.23 4.94
CA GLU A 26 -15.59 8.68 6.02
C GLU A 26 -14.82 9.40 7.13
N LEU A 27 -13.70 8.82 7.57
CA LEU A 27 -12.86 9.41 8.63
C LEU A 27 -12.14 10.68 8.17
N MET A 28 -11.70 10.74 6.90
CA MET A 28 -11.09 11.94 6.35
C MET A 28 -12.09 13.09 6.20
N ASN A 29 -13.35 12.80 5.89
CA ASN A 29 -14.43 13.78 5.81
C ASN A 29 -14.04 15.08 5.06
N GLY A 30 -13.27 14.95 3.99
CA GLY A 30 -12.79 16.08 3.19
C GLY A 30 -11.74 16.99 3.86
N TYR A 31 -11.19 16.61 5.01
CA TYR A 31 -10.20 17.40 5.74
C TYR A 31 -8.90 17.62 4.94
N VAL A 32 -8.46 16.59 4.21
CA VAL A 32 -7.30 16.65 3.34
C VAL A 32 -7.68 16.11 1.97
N ASN A 33 -7.24 16.81 0.92
CA ASN A 33 -7.43 16.34 -0.43
C ASN A 33 -6.47 15.17 -0.71
N THR A 34 -7.02 13.99 -0.95
CA THR A 34 -6.24 12.79 -1.26
C THR A 34 -6.38 12.41 -2.74
N PRO A 35 -5.38 11.73 -3.33
CA PRO A 35 -5.55 11.12 -4.65
C PRO A 35 -6.71 10.10 -4.66
N PRO A 36 -7.15 9.64 -5.84
CA PRO A 36 -8.13 8.56 -5.96
C PRO A 36 -7.76 7.37 -5.06
N LEU A 37 -8.69 6.95 -4.19
CA LEU A 37 -8.39 5.99 -3.11
C LEU A 37 -8.00 4.60 -3.64
N ASP A 38 -8.43 4.26 -4.84
CA ASP A 38 -8.04 3.05 -5.56
C ASP A 38 -6.58 3.06 -6.01
N GLN A 39 -6.00 4.24 -6.23
CA GLN A 39 -4.59 4.45 -6.58
C GLN A 39 -3.73 4.80 -5.37
N TYR A 40 -4.35 5.35 -4.32
CA TYR A 40 -3.68 5.78 -3.10
C TYR A 40 -3.53 4.64 -2.08
N LEU A 41 -4.59 3.86 -1.85
CA LEU A 41 -4.62 2.74 -0.89
C LEU A 41 -4.62 1.42 -1.67
N VAL A 42 -3.43 0.87 -1.92
CA VAL A 42 -3.22 -0.27 -2.82
C VAL A 42 -2.72 -1.52 -2.11
N TYR A 43 -2.90 -2.66 -2.74
CA TYR A 43 -2.25 -3.90 -2.34
C TYR A 43 -0.78 -3.90 -2.75
N CYS A 44 0.03 -4.66 -2.02
CA CYS A 44 1.40 -4.92 -2.42
C CYS A 44 1.45 -5.78 -3.69
N GLU A 45 1.83 -5.20 -4.82
CA GLU A 45 1.95 -5.91 -6.11
C GLU A 45 3.05 -7.00 -6.08
N LEU A 46 4.09 -6.78 -5.27
CA LEU A 46 5.14 -7.77 -5.03
C LEU A 46 4.72 -8.85 -4.02
N GLY A 47 3.48 -8.82 -3.53
CA GLY A 47 2.96 -9.80 -2.58
C GLY A 47 3.85 -9.91 -1.33
N ASP A 48 4.23 -11.15 -1.02
CA ASP A 48 5.11 -11.48 0.12
C ASP A 48 6.59 -11.19 -0.17
N ASP A 49 6.95 -10.97 -1.44
CA ASP A 49 8.34 -10.79 -1.88
C ASP A 49 8.85 -9.34 -1.77
N ALA A 50 8.01 -8.41 -1.32
CA ALA A 50 8.40 -6.99 -1.19
C ALA A 50 9.63 -6.79 -0.29
N GLY A 51 9.71 -7.54 0.81
CA GLY A 51 10.82 -7.46 1.76
C GLY A 51 12.13 -7.98 1.16
N ILE A 52 12.11 -9.18 0.56
CA ILE A 52 13.30 -9.77 -0.05
C ILE A 52 13.76 -8.97 -1.28
N THR A 53 12.82 -8.47 -2.09
CA THR A 53 13.11 -7.59 -3.22
C THR A 53 13.79 -6.31 -2.73
N GLY A 54 13.29 -5.72 -1.64
CA GLY A 54 13.92 -4.56 -1.00
C GLY A 54 15.35 -4.84 -0.54
N ALA A 55 15.60 -6.00 0.07
CA ALA A 55 16.95 -6.39 0.50
C ALA A 55 17.93 -6.52 -0.69
N LEU A 56 17.48 -7.12 -1.80
CA LEU A 56 18.29 -7.22 -3.02
C LEU A 56 18.56 -5.84 -3.65
N LEU A 57 17.59 -4.93 -3.60
CA LEU A 57 17.76 -3.55 -4.08
C LEU A 57 18.78 -2.78 -3.24
N LEU A 58 18.74 -2.91 -1.91
CA LEU A 58 19.73 -2.31 -1.01
C LEU A 58 21.15 -2.83 -1.29
N ALA A 59 21.28 -4.14 -1.52
CA ALA A 59 22.57 -4.73 -1.91
C ALA A 59 23.06 -4.15 -3.25
N LYS A 60 22.18 -4.04 -4.25
CA LYS A 60 22.50 -3.44 -5.56
C LYS A 60 22.92 -1.97 -5.43
N GLU A 61 22.24 -1.19 -4.60
CA GLU A 61 22.53 0.22 -4.37
C GLU A 61 23.91 0.43 -3.72
N THR A 62 24.36 -0.52 -2.90
CA THR A 62 25.66 -0.43 -2.21
C THR A 62 26.82 -0.97 -3.06
N LEU A 63 26.53 -1.82 -4.06
CA LEU A 63 27.53 -2.43 -4.94
C LEU A 63 27.98 -1.50 -6.08
N VAL A 64 27.25 -0.40 -6.30
CA VAL A 64 27.53 0.65 -7.29
C VAL A 64 28.02 1.90 -6.58
#